data_AF-A0A5S4GPS1-F1
#
_entry.id   AF-A0A5S4GPS1-F1
#
_cell.length_a   1.000
_cell.length_b   1.000
_cell.length_c   1.000
_cell.angle_alpha   90.00
_cell.angle_beta   90.00
_cell.angle_gamma   90.00
#
_symmetry.space_group_name_H-M   'P 1'
#
loop_
_entity.id
_entity.type
_entity.pdbx_description
1 polymer ?
#
loop_
_entity_poly.entity_id
_entity_poly.type
_entity_poly.pdbx_seq_one_letter_code
_entity_poly.pdbx_strand_id
1 'polypeptide(L)'
;MTRRKHSHSTSARWQIKKLRQDLEDLYVRADPRLFSDQEVAADIGRYLCVRVSGFLEQATSVIFREYCEKNSWGEVQAFALSWLDRMPNLSHDALVKLVSRFSREASVELKEFLDKEERRSRINALIGLRNDIAHGKQQGMSRGQAWEYYEVAEQVIDWLLDKFHPEQISINDSPL
;
A
#
# COMPACT_ATOMS: atom_id res chain seq x y z
N MET A 1 5.00 21.06 -30.05
CA MET A 1 4.97 19.78 -29.32
C MET A 1 3.95 19.88 -28.19
N THR A 2 2.74 19.40 -28.43
CA THR A 2 1.59 19.51 -27.53
C THR A 2 1.73 18.46 -26.42
N ARG A 3 2.02 18.90 -25.20
CA ARG A 3 2.09 18.06 -24.00
C ARG A 3 0.68 17.51 -23.75
N ARG A 4 0.39 16.28 -24.17
CA ARG A 4 -0.83 15.56 -23.76
C ARG A 4 -0.77 15.43 -22.24
N LYS A 5 -1.53 16.26 -21.52
CA LYS A 5 -1.88 16.04 -20.11
C LYS A 5 -2.67 14.74 -20.06
N HIS A 6 -1.97 13.62 -19.95
CA HIS A 6 -2.62 12.35 -19.67
C HIS A 6 -3.20 12.41 -18.26
N SER A 7 -4.42 11.90 -18.12
CA SER A 7 -5.22 11.72 -16.91
C SER A 7 -4.53 10.71 -15.97
N HIS A 8 -3.31 11.01 -15.53
CA HIS A 8 -2.53 10.10 -14.70
C HIS A 8 -3.12 10.00 -13.31
N SER A 9 -3.53 11.11 -12.68
CA SER A 9 -4.11 11.13 -11.32
C SER A 9 -5.29 10.17 -11.10
N THR A 10 -6.07 9.93 -12.15
CA THR A 10 -7.19 9.00 -12.13
C THR A 10 -6.72 7.54 -12.22
N SER A 11 -5.54 7.29 -12.78
CA SER A 11 -4.95 5.96 -12.96
C SER A 11 -4.48 5.33 -11.65
N ALA A 12 -3.63 5.98 -10.84
CA ALA A 12 -3.18 5.42 -9.56
C ALA A 12 -4.35 5.11 -8.63
N ARG A 13 -5.26 6.07 -8.44
CA ARG A 13 -6.44 5.91 -7.59
C ARG A 13 -7.34 4.76 -8.09
N TRP A 14 -7.53 4.64 -9.41
CA TRP A 14 -8.28 3.53 -9.98
C TRP A 14 -7.58 2.17 -9.78
N GLN A 15 -6.27 2.09 -9.99
CA GLN A 15 -5.48 0.88 -9.77
C GLN A 15 -5.54 0.44 -8.31
N ILE A 16 -5.38 1.37 -7.37
CA ILE A 16 -5.48 1.11 -5.93
C ILE A 16 -6.89 0.64 -5.55
N LYS A 17 -7.93 1.29 -6.09
CA LYS A 17 -9.32 0.84 -5.90
C LYS A 17 -9.53 -0.60 -6.35
N LYS A 18 -8.93 -1.00 -7.47
CA LYS A 18 -8.98 -2.38 -7.94
C LYS A 18 -8.26 -3.34 -6.98
N LEU A 19 -7.08 -2.98 -6.51
CA LEU A 19 -6.33 -3.79 -5.54
C LEU A 19 -7.09 -3.96 -4.21
N ARG A 20 -7.79 -2.92 -3.74
CA ARG A 20 -8.70 -2.96 -2.58
C ARG A 20 -9.83 -3.96 -2.81
N GLN A 21 -10.56 -3.82 -3.92
CA GLN A 21 -11.67 -4.71 -4.26
C GLN A 21 -11.21 -6.17 -4.31
N ASP A 22 -10.08 -6.46 -4.95
CA ASP A 22 -9.54 -7.82 -5.05
C ASP A 22 -9.21 -8.43 -3.67
N LEU A 23 -8.88 -7.60 -2.67
CA LEU A 23 -8.64 -8.01 -1.29
C LEU A 23 -9.92 -8.17 -0.49
N GLU A 24 -10.87 -7.25 -0.63
CA GLU A 24 -12.20 -7.33 -0.02
C GLU A 24 -12.94 -8.60 -0.48
N ASP A 25 -12.89 -8.89 -1.79
CA ASP A 25 -13.46 -10.11 -2.36
C ASP A 25 -12.79 -11.37 -1.82
N LEU A 26 -11.47 -11.32 -1.56
CA LEU A 26 -10.76 -12.41 -0.90
C LEU A 26 -11.18 -12.55 0.56
N TYR A 27 -11.34 -11.45 1.29
CA TYR A 27 -11.78 -11.46 2.69
C TYR A 27 -13.17 -12.09 2.85
N VAL A 28 -14.09 -11.80 1.93
CA VAL A 28 -15.41 -12.45 1.87
C VAL A 28 -15.27 -13.96 1.66
N ARG A 29 -14.44 -14.39 0.70
CA ARG A 29 -14.17 -15.82 0.44
C ARG A 29 -13.41 -16.51 1.56
N ALA A 30 -12.70 -15.76 2.39
CA ALA A 30 -11.92 -16.26 3.52
C ALA A 30 -12.75 -16.53 4.78
N ASP A 31 -14.08 -16.39 4.73
CA ASP A 31 -14.94 -16.59 5.90
C ASP A 31 -14.78 -18.00 6.48
N PRO A 32 -14.33 -18.14 7.76
CA PRO A 32 -14.06 -19.44 8.35
C PRO A 32 -15.31 -20.34 8.40
N ARG A 33 -16.52 -19.75 8.39
CA ARG A 33 -17.79 -20.49 8.38
C ARG A 33 -18.07 -21.22 7.07
N LEU A 34 -17.34 -20.90 6.01
CA LEU A 34 -17.43 -21.57 4.72
C LEU A 34 -16.60 -22.85 4.65
N PHE A 35 -15.77 -23.13 5.66
CA PHE A 35 -14.89 -24.29 5.68
C PHE A 35 -15.29 -25.24 6.81
N SER A 36 -15.42 -26.53 6.47
CA SER A 36 -15.61 -27.59 7.46
C SER A 36 -14.31 -27.95 8.19
N ASP A 37 -13.18 -27.72 7.54
CA ASP A 37 -11.84 -27.98 8.07
C ASP A 37 -11.18 -26.69 8.55
N GLN A 38 -10.75 -26.68 9.81
CA GLN A 38 -10.11 -25.53 10.43
C GLN A 38 -8.70 -25.29 9.90
N GLU A 39 -8.00 -26.33 9.43
CA GLU A 39 -6.67 -26.17 8.83
C GLU A 39 -6.78 -25.40 7.51
N VAL A 40 -7.79 -25.71 6.70
CA VAL A 40 -8.09 -24.97 5.46
C VAL A 40 -8.45 -23.52 5.76
N ALA A 41 -9.27 -23.25 6.77
CA ALA A 41 -9.58 -21.88 7.18
C ALA A 41 -8.32 -21.09 7.60
N ALA A 42 -7.41 -21.75 8.33
CA ALA A 42 -6.13 -21.15 8.74
C ALA A 42 -5.20 -20.90 7.54
N ASP A 43 -5.15 -21.81 6.55
CA ASP A 43 -4.39 -21.63 5.31
C ASP A 43 -4.87 -20.40 4.52
N ILE A 44 -6.19 -20.23 4.41
CA ILE A 44 -6.75 -19.06 3.74
C ILE A 44 -6.45 -17.77 4.54
N GLY A 45 -6.47 -17.81 5.87
CA GLY A 45 -6.02 -16.70 6.72
C GLY A 45 -4.57 -16.30 6.45
N ARG A 46 -3.66 -17.27 6.33
CA ARG A 46 -2.26 -17.04 5.93
C ARG A 46 -2.16 -16.42 4.53
N TYR A 47 -2.91 -16.96 3.57
CA TYR A 47 -2.93 -16.42 2.22
C TYR A 47 -3.44 -14.97 2.19
N LEU A 48 -4.48 -14.65 2.95
CA LEU A 48 -5.00 -13.29 3.10
C LEU A 48 -3.92 -12.35 3.66
N CYS A 49 -3.18 -12.75 4.70
CA CYS A 49 -2.07 -11.96 5.24
C CYS A 49 -1.00 -11.65 4.18
N VAL A 50 -0.62 -12.64 3.37
CA VAL A 50 0.33 -12.44 2.26
C VAL A 50 -0.23 -11.45 1.23
N ARG A 51 -1.53 -11.56 0.92
CA ARG A 51 -2.21 -10.65 -0.03
C ARG A 51 -2.29 -9.22 0.49
N VAL A 52 -2.49 -9.02 1.79
CA VAL A 52 -2.47 -7.69 2.43
C VAL A 52 -1.06 -7.06 2.34
N SER A 53 -0.02 -7.82 2.63
CA SER A 53 1.37 -7.36 2.43
C SER A 53 1.64 -6.99 0.97
N GLY A 54 1.18 -7.80 0.02
CA GLY A 54 1.32 -7.54 -1.40
C GLY A 54 0.56 -6.29 -1.86
N PHE A 55 -0.61 -6.01 -1.29
CA PHE A 55 -1.36 -4.78 -1.55
C PHE A 55 -0.58 -3.53 -1.12
N LEU A 56 -0.05 -3.52 0.10
CA LEU A 56 0.77 -2.41 0.58
C LEU A 56 1.93 -2.11 -0.37
N GLU A 57 2.64 -3.15 -0.82
CA GLU A 57 3.75 -3.04 -1.77
C GLU A 57 3.31 -2.51 -3.14
N GLN A 58 2.28 -3.12 -3.73
CA GLN A 58 1.82 -2.74 -5.07
C GLN A 58 1.21 -1.33 -5.09
N ALA A 59 0.36 -0.98 -4.14
CA ALA A 59 -0.25 0.34 -4.06
C ALA A 59 0.82 1.42 -3.83
N THR A 60 1.79 1.18 -2.95
CA THR A 60 2.93 2.09 -2.75
C THR A 60 3.74 2.27 -4.05
N SER A 61 4.02 1.18 -4.78
CA SER A 61 4.72 1.24 -6.06
C SER A 61 3.96 2.08 -7.10
N VAL A 62 2.64 1.83 -7.24
CA VAL A 62 1.76 2.59 -8.14
C VAL A 62 1.81 4.09 -7.82
N ILE A 63 1.69 4.45 -6.55
CA ILE A 63 1.76 5.85 -6.07
C ILE A 63 3.07 6.49 -6.49
N PHE A 64 4.22 5.90 -6.12
CA PHE A 64 5.50 6.55 -6.35
C PHE A 64 5.91 6.56 -7.82
N ARG A 65 5.57 5.52 -8.60
CA ARG A 65 5.83 5.50 -10.05
C ARG A 65 5.12 6.65 -10.73
N GLU A 66 3.83 6.81 -10.47
CA GLU A 66 3.06 7.88 -11.09
C GLU A 66 3.51 9.27 -10.60
N TYR A 67 3.92 9.38 -9.32
CA TYR A 67 4.52 10.61 -8.81
C TYR A 67 5.81 10.96 -9.57
N CYS A 68 6.71 9.99 -9.81
CA CYS A 68 7.91 10.19 -10.61
C CYS A 68 7.57 10.60 -12.05
N GLU A 69 6.63 9.92 -12.70
CA GLU A 69 6.21 10.20 -14.07
C GLU A 69 5.62 11.61 -14.24
N LYS A 70 4.91 12.13 -13.23
CA LYS A 70 4.37 13.50 -13.24
C LYS A 70 5.43 14.56 -13.03
N ASN A 71 6.43 14.28 -12.19
CA ASN A 71 7.35 15.30 -11.66
C ASN A 71 8.76 15.23 -12.26
N SER A 72 9.05 14.26 -13.11
CA SER A 72 10.37 14.11 -13.74
C SER A 72 10.23 13.66 -15.21
N TRP A 73 11.35 13.64 -15.93
CA TRP A 73 11.40 13.21 -17.34
C TRP A 73 12.81 12.72 -17.71
N GLY A 74 12.89 11.95 -18.81
CA GLY A 74 14.17 11.47 -19.37
C GLY A 74 14.96 10.58 -18.41
N GLU A 75 16.28 10.73 -18.42
CA GLU A 75 17.20 9.91 -17.61
C GLU A 75 16.93 9.99 -16.10
N VAL A 76 16.48 11.14 -15.60
CA VAL A 76 16.13 11.32 -14.18
C VAL A 76 14.92 10.46 -13.81
N GLN A 77 13.90 10.42 -14.67
CA GLN A 77 12.75 9.56 -14.48
C GLN A 77 13.13 8.08 -14.55
N ALA A 78 13.93 7.70 -15.56
CA ALA A 78 14.40 6.32 -15.73
C ALA A 78 15.19 5.84 -14.49
N PHE A 79 16.08 6.68 -13.97
CA PHE A 79 16.81 6.40 -12.73
C PHE A 79 15.85 6.20 -11.54
N ALA A 80 14.91 7.11 -11.32
CA ALA A 80 13.96 7.02 -10.21
C ALA A 80 13.07 5.76 -10.31
N LEU A 81 12.54 5.45 -11.50
CA LEU A 81 11.72 4.26 -11.73
C LEU A 81 12.52 2.96 -11.54
N SER A 82 13.77 2.91 -12.00
CA SER A 82 14.62 1.72 -11.85
C SER A 82 14.88 1.35 -10.39
N TRP A 83 14.87 2.35 -9.50
CA TRP A 83 15.04 2.13 -8.07
C TRP A 83 13.74 1.62 -7.43
N LEU A 84 12.58 2.12 -7.86
CA LEU A 84 11.27 1.63 -7.42
C LEU A 84 11.01 0.17 -7.80
N ASP A 85 11.57 -0.31 -8.91
CA ASP A 85 11.50 -1.72 -9.31
C ASP A 85 12.26 -2.65 -8.34
N ARG A 86 13.15 -2.11 -7.51
CA ARG A 86 13.94 -2.85 -6.51
C ARG A 86 13.55 -2.52 -5.07
N MET A 87 12.32 -2.05 -4.87
CA MET A 87 11.82 -1.67 -3.56
C MET A 87 11.87 -2.88 -2.60
N PRO A 88 12.41 -2.71 -1.38
CA PRO A 88 12.40 -3.78 -0.39
C PRO A 88 10.98 -4.00 0.17
N ASN A 89 10.78 -5.09 0.91
CA ASN A 89 9.56 -5.30 1.69
C ASN A 89 9.27 -4.08 2.57
N LEU A 90 8.02 -3.64 2.59
CA LEU A 90 7.62 -2.37 3.21
C LEU A 90 7.40 -2.47 4.72
N SER A 91 8.48 -2.80 5.46
CA SER A 91 8.50 -2.53 6.90
C SER A 91 8.35 -1.03 7.17
N HIS A 92 7.98 -0.64 8.39
CA HIS A 92 7.83 0.77 8.73
C HIS A 92 9.11 1.59 8.45
N ASP A 93 10.30 1.05 8.77
CA ASP A 93 11.57 1.70 8.52
C ASP A 93 11.87 1.81 7.02
N ALA A 94 11.52 0.78 6.24
CA ALA A 94 11.66 0.79 4.80
C ALA A 94 10.74 1.85 4.16
N LEU A 95 9.51 1.98 4.66
CA LEU A 95 8.53 2.96 4.20
C LEU A 95 8.99 4.40 4.52
N VAL A 96 9.46 4.66 5.75
CA VAL A 96 10.00 5.98 6.11
C VAL A 96 11.25 6.31 5.29
N LYS A 97 12.15 5.34 5.09
CA LYS A 97 13.32 5.51 4.22
C LYS A 97 12.91 5.83 2.78
N LEU A 98 11.93 5.12 2.23
CA LEU A 98 11.37 5.39 0.91
C LEU A 98 10.87 6.84 0.81
N VAL A 99 9.97 7.25 1.70
CA VAL A 99 9.41 8.61 1.70
C VAL A 99 10.50 9.67 1.84
N SER A 100 11.52 9.44 2.67
CA SER A 100 12.62 10.38 2.87
C SER A 100 13.42 10.70 1.61
N ARG A 101 13.46 9.77 0.63
CA ARG A 101 14.10 10.00 -0.69
C ARG A 101 13.33 11.00 -1.55
N PHE A 102 12.02 11.13 -1.33
CA PHE A 102 11.15 12.07 -2.05
C PHE A 102 10.97 13.38 -1.29
N SER A 103 10.77 13.31 0.02
CA SER A 103 10.64 14.48 0.89
C SER A 103 11.01 14.16 2.33
N ARG A 104 11.98 14.91 2.88
CA ARG A 104 12.38 14.81 4.28
C ARG A 104 11.26 15.23 5.22
N GLU A 105 10.52 16.28 4.89
CA GLU A 105 9.38 16.76 5.68
C GLU A 105 8.27 15.69 5.73
N ALA A 106 7.89 15.14 4.57
CA ALA A 106 6.90 14.07 4.50
C ALA A 106 7.34 12.83 5.31
N SER A 107 8.64 12.55 5.40
CA SER A 107 9.13 11.42 6.18
C SER A 107 8.98 11.61 7.69
N VAL A 108 9.05 12.86 8.17
CA VAL A 108 8.79 13.20 9.58
C VAL A 108 7.29 13.01 9.87
N GLU A 109 6.44 13.55 9.01
CA GLU A 109 4.99 13.41 9.13
C GLU A 109 4.54 11.93 9.07
N LEU A 110 5.10 11.14 8.14
CA LEU A 110 4.81 9.71 8.07
C LEU A 110 5.20 9.00 9.36
N LYS A 111 6.36 9.34 9.93
CA LYS A 111 6.82 8.74 11.18
C LYS A 111 5.84 9.04 12.32
N GLU A 112 5.42 10.29 12.47
CA GLU A 112 4.41 10.69 13.46
C GLU A 112 3.06 10.02 13.22
N PHE A 113 2.67 9.84 11.96
CA PHE A 113 1.47 9.11 11.58
C PHE A 113 1.55 7.63 11.98
N LEU A 114 2.68 6.96 11.76
CA LEU A 114 2.89 5.55 12.09
C LEU A 114 3.04 5.30 13.60
N ASP A 115 3.57 6.27 14.34
CA ASP A 115 3.76 6.17 15.80
C ASP A 115 2.42 6.28 16.58
N LYS A 116 1.31 6.60 15.89
CA LYS A 116 -0.05 6.62 16.47
C LYS A 116 -0.76 5.27 16.27
N GLU A 117 -1.67 4.95 17.19
CA GLU A 117 -2.64 3.84 17.07
C GLU A 117 -2.01 2.49 16.71
N GLU A 118 -0.80 2.22 17.21
CA GLU A 118 -0.07 0.96 16.96
C GLU A 118 0.21 0.66 15.47
N ARG A 119 0.04 1.61 14.55
CA ARG A 119 0.20 1.37 13.10
C ARG A 119 1.57 0.80 12.78
N ARG A 120 2.62 1.37 13.40
CA ARG A 120 4.00 0.88 13.28
C ARG A 120 4.16 -0.59 13.64
N SER A 121 3.65 -1.01 14.81
CA SER A 121 3.80 -2.39 15.27
C SER A 121 3.00 -3.35 14.39
N ARG A 122 1.81 -2.95 13.94
CA ARG A 122 0.95 -3.74 13.04
C ARG A 122 1.57 -3.93 11.65
N ILE A 123 2.17 -2.88 11.06
CA ILE A 123 2.91 -3.02 9.80
C ILE A 123 4.10 -3.97 9.97
N ASN A 124 4.87 -3.86 11.05
CA ASN A 124 5.98 -4.78 11.29
C ASN A 124 5.52 -6.22 11.49
N ALA A 125 4.40 -6.42 12.20
CA ALA A 125 3.80 -7.73 12.39
C ALA A 125 3.36 -8.33 11.05
N LEU A 126 2.68 -7.57 10.20
CA LEU A 126 2.28 -7.98 8.85
C LEU A 126 3.48 -8.47 8.03
N ILE A 127 4.54 -7.67 7.95
CA ILE A 127 5.74 -8.01 7.17
C ILE A 127 6.47 -9.21 7.78
N GLY A 128 6.55 -9.29 9.11
CA GLY A 128 7.12 -10.44 9.82
C GLY A 128 6.37 -11.73 9.51
N LEU A 129 5.03 -11.70 9.56
CA LEU A 129 4.17 -12.84 9.26
C LEU A 129 4.26 -13.26 7.80
N ARG A 130 4.27 -12.31 6.86
CA ARG A 130 4.51 -12.61 5.43
C ARG A 130 5.85 -13.32 5.23
N ASN A 131 6.91 -12.87 5.89
CA ASN A 131 8.23 -13.49 5.78
C ASN A 131 8.23 -14.90 6.37
N ASP A 132 7.64 -15.08 7.55
CA ASP A 132 7.52 -16.38 8.19
C ASP A 132 6.74 -17.39 7.33
N ILE A 133 5.61 -16.97 6.75
CA ILE A 133 4.81 -17.77 5.83
C ILE A 133 5.62 -18.13 4.58
N ALA A 134 6.33 -17.16 3.99
CA ALA A 134 7.17 -17.40 2.82
C ALA A 134 8.35 -18.37 3.12
N HIS A 135 8.81 -18.40 4.36
CA HIS A 135 9.81 -19.36 4.84
C HIS A 135 9.22 -20.71 5.31
N GLY A 136 7.92 -20.92 5.14
CA GLY A 136 7.25 -22.18 5.47
C GLY A 136 7.00 -22.41 6.96
N LYS A 137 7.12 -21.36 7.79
CA LYS A 137 6.80 -21.49 9.22
C LYS A 137 5.29 -21.56 9.42
N GLN A 138 4.86 -22.46 10.30
CA GLN A 138 3.47 -22.51 10.72
C GLN A 138 3.20 -21.39 11.73
N GLN A 139 2.57 -20.33 11.25
CA GLN A 139 1.98 -19.30 12.10
C GLN A 139 0.46 -19.48 12.12
N GLY A 140 -0.12 -19.39 13.31
CA GLY A 140 -1.57 -19.25 13.45
C GLY A 140 -1.97 -17.87 12.97
N MET A 141 -2.84 -17.81 11.97
CA MET A 141 -3.35 -16.56 11.40
C MET A 141 -4.85 -16.68 11.23
N SER A 142 -5.60 -15.80 11.89
CA SER A 142 -7.04 -15.71 11.70
C SER A 142 -7.38 -14.72 10.59
N ARG A 143 -8.56 -14.91 9.97
CA ARG A 143 -9.13 -13.95 9.03
C ARG A 143 -9.24 -12.55 9.64
N GLY A 144 -9.67 -12.46 10.89
CA GLY A 144 -9.85 -11.19 11.60
C GLY A 144 -8.53 -10.44 11.79
N GLN A 145 -7.48 -11.14 12.23
CA GLN A 145 -6.15 -10.54 12.40
C GLN A 145 -5.57 -10.05 11.07
N ALA A 146 -5.75 -10.80 9.99
CA ALA A 146 -5.33 -10.35 8.65
C ALA A 146 -6.08 -9.09 8.21
N TRP A 147 -7.34 -8.92 8.63
CA TRP A 147 -8.14 -7.72 8.35
C TRP A 147 -7.68 -6.50 9.13
N GLU A 148 -7.31 -6.65 10.40
CA GLU A 148 -6.72 -5.56 11.18
C GLU A 148 -5.43 -5.02 10.53
N TYR A 149 -4.63 -5.89 9.93
CA TYR A 149 -3.47 -5.46 9.15
C TYR A 149 -3.85 -4.76 7.84
N TYR A 150 -4.95 -5.20 7.20
CA TYR A 150 -5.47 -4.55 6.01
C TYR A 150 -5.90 -3.12 6.30
N GLU A 151 -6.66 -2.88 7.37
CA GLU A 151 -7.11 -1.55 7.76
C GLU A 151 -5.94 -0.58 7.97
N VAL A 152 -4.85 -1.04 8.61
CA VAL A 152 -3.64 -0.22 8.77
C VAL A 152 -2.95 0.01 7.43
N ALA A 153 -2.86 -1.01 6.57
CA ALA A 153 -2.30 -0.85 5.23
C ALA A 153 -3.10 0.17 4.41
N GLU A 154 -4.44 0.15 4.48
CA GLU A 154 -5.28 1.16 3.82
C GLU A 154 -5.01 2.56 4.33
N GLN A 155 -4.95 2.76 5.65
CA GLN A 155 -4.64 4.07 6.25
C GLN A 155 -3.29 4.60 5.76
N VAL A 156 -2.28 3.73 5.63
CA VAL A 156 -0.98 4.10 5.06
C VAL A 156 -1.09 4.49 3.59
N ILE A 157 -1.84 3.72 2.79
CA ILE A 157 -2.04 4.01 1.36
C ILE A 157 -2.81 5.32 1.15
N ASP A 158 -3.84 5.60 1.95
CA ASP A 158 -4.57 6.86 1.90
C ASP A 158 -3.66 8.03 2.28
N TRP A 159 -2.87 7.90 3.35
CA TRP A 159 -1.88 8.92 3.71
C TRP A 159 -0.90 9.22 2.56
N LEU A 160 -0.39 8.17 1.90
CA LEU A 160 0.52 8.32 0.75
C LEU A 160 -0.17 8.99 -0.45
N LEU A 161 -1.42 8.63 -0.72
CA LEU A 161 -2.21 9.24 -1.79
C LEU A 161 -2.45 10.72 -1.52
N ASP A 162 -2.81 11.10 -0.30
CA ASP A 162 -3.06 12.49 0.05
C ASP A 162 -1.79 13.32 -0.03
N LYS A 163 -0.65 12.73 0.38
CA LYS A 163 0.65 13.42 0.35
C LYS A 163 1.24 13.57 -1.05
N PHE A 164 1.15 12.54 -1.89
CA PHE A 164 1.85 12.48 -3.18
C PHE A 164 0.93 12.58 -4.41
N HIS A 165 -0.38 12.40 -4.24
CA HIS A 165 -1.40 12.58 -5.29
C HIS A 165 -2.62 13.33 -4.77
N PRO A 166 -2.45 14.56 -4.23
CA PRO A 166 -3.58 15.33 -3.72
C PRO A 166 -4.61 15.53 -4.84
N GLU A 167 -5.89 15.39 -4.49
CA GLU A 167 -6.96 15.68 -5.43
C GLU A 167 -6.90 17.15 -5.83
N GLN A 168 -6.84 17.42 -7.13
CA GLN A 168 -6.93 18.80 -7.63
C GLN A 168 -8.37 19.27 -7.44
N ILE A 169 -8.62 20.02 -6.37
CA ILE A 169 -9.87 20.77 -6.22
C ILE A 169 -9.94 21.75 -7.39
N SER A 170 -10.88 21.52 -8.30
CA SER A 170 -11.19 22.46 -9.37
C SER A 170 -11.88 23.65 -8.73
N ILE A 171 -11.13 24.72 -8.44
CA ILE A 171 -11.68 26.02 -8.07
C ILE A 171 -12.33 26.59 -9.33
N ASN A 172 -13.58 26.23 -9.63
CA ASN A 172 -14.32 26.78 -10.75
C ASN A 172 -15.81 27.01 -10.46
N ASP A 173 -16.19 27.09 -9.19
CA ASP A 173 -17.52 27.55 -8.78
C ASP A 173 -17.36 28.68 -7.75
N SER A 174 -17.04 29.88 -8.23
CA SER A 174 -17.36 31.13 -7.53
C SER A 174 -18.51 31.79 -8.28
N PRO A 175 -19.71 31.89 -7.67
CA PRO A 175 -20.77 32.72 -8.23
C PRO A 175 -20.36 34.19 -8.08
N LEU A 176 -20.30 34.90 -9.20
CA LEU A 176 -20.39 36.36 -9.23
C LEU A 176 -21.80 36.79 -8.80
#